data_AF-A0A6V7JNG3-F1
#
_entry.id   AF-A0A6V7JNG3-F1
#
_cell.length_a   1.000
_cell.length_b   1.000
_cell.length_c   1.000
_cell.angle_alpha   90.00
_cell.angle_beta   90.00
_cell.angle_gamma   90.00
#
_symmetry.space_group_name_H-M   'P 1'
#
loop_
_entity.id
_entity.type
_entity.pdbx_description
1 polymer ?
#
loop_
_entity_poly.entity_id
_entity_poly.type
_entity_poly.pdbx_seq_one_letter_code
_entity_poly.pdbx_strand_id
1 'polypeptide(L)'
;DDVKKNGLPNTTTAVINVAGQNILDLKKRWNQEFKEEVWESRVNTTRTLAEAVQNSSAQVFTTISGVAYYRPGDKTWTEEDLCEKYDFLS
;
A
#
# COMPACT_ATOMS: atom_id res chain seq x y z
N ASP A 1 6.53 -12.60 -6.11
CA ASP A 1 6.41 -14.04 -6.42
C ASP A 1 7.11 -14.94 -5.43
N ASP A 2 8.33 -14.61 -5.00
CA ASP A 2 9.06 -15.42 -4.00
C ASP A 2 8.28 -15.61 -2.69
N VAL A 3 7.82 -14.52 -2.07
CA VAL A 3 6.99 -14.58 -0.84
C VAL A 3 5.71 -15.39 -1.02
N LYS A 4 5.07 -15.33 -2.18
CA LYS A 4 3.86 -16.13 -2.47
C LYS A 4 4.16 -17.63 -2.48
N LYS A 5 5.35 -18.00 -2.98
CA LYS A 5 5.76 -19.39 -3.14
C LYS A 5 6.36 -19.97 -1.86
N ASN A 6 7.19 -19.19 -1.20
CA ASN A 6 8.07 -19.66 -0.13
C ASN A 6 7.67 -19.14 1.27
N GLY A 7 6.71 -18.21 1.35
CA GLY A 7 6.35 -17.56 2.60
C GLY A 7 7.42 -16.60 3.10
N LEU A 8 7.41 -16.33 4.41
CA LEU A 8 8.42 -15.52 5.09
C LEU A 8 9.45 -16.44 5.77
N PRO A 9 10.70 -15.98 5.96
CA PRO A 9 11.66 -16.70 6.80
C PRO A 9 11.10 -16.96 8.21
N ASN A 10 11.30 -18.16 8.76
CA ASN A 10 10.77 -18.55 10.08
C ASN A 10 11.25 -17.67 11.25
N THR A 11 12.35 -16.94 11.06
CA THR A 11 12.94 -16.01 12.03
C THR A 11 12.35 -14.60 11.95
N THR A 12 11.39 -14.35 11.05
CA THR A 12 10.77 -13.04 10.86
C THR A 12 9.89 -12.70 12.05
N THR A 13 10.24 -11.64 12.79
CA THR A 13 9.46 -11.17 13.94
C THR A 13 8.53 -10.01 13.60
N ALA A 14 8.84 -9.25 12.55
CA ALA A 14 8.07 -8.11 12.09
C ALA A 14 8.21 -7.94 10.57
N VAL A 15 7.16 -7.40 9.94
CA VAL A 15 7.13 -7.06 8.52
C VAL A 15 6.72 -5.59 8.38
N ILE A 16 7.55 -4.81 7.67
CA ILE A 16 7.29 -3.41 7.36
C ILE A 16 7.21 -3.29 5.84
N ASN A 17 6.02 -2.99 5.32
CA ASN A 17 5.81 -2.83 3.88
C ASN A 17 5.92 -1.37 3.46
N VAL A 18 6.99 -1.06 2.73
CA VAL A 18 7.22 0.23 2.05
C VAL A 18 7.23 0.09 0.52
N ALA A 19 6.85 -1.08 0.00
CA ALA A 19 6.85 -1.35 -1.43
C ALA A 19 5.68 -0.63 -2.13
N GLY A 20 5.94 -0.11 -3.33
CA GLY A 20 4.93 0.50 -4.18
C GLY A 20 5.58 1.27 -5.33
N GLN A 21 4.88 1.37 -6.45
CA GLN A 21 5.33 2.16 -7.60
C GLN A 21 5.49 3.63 -7.19
N ASN A 22 6.62 4.24 -7.53
CA ASN A 22 6.83 5.67 -7.29
C ASN A 22 5.82 6.48 -8.12
N ILE A 23 5.02 7.30 -7.45
CA ILE A 23 3.97 8.13 -8.06
C ILE A 23 4.58 9.40 -8.70
N LEU A 24 5.71 9.88 -8.19
CA LEU A 24 6.42 11.07 -8.70
C LEU A 24 7.46 10.73 -9.77
N ASP A 25 7.25 9.63 -10.50
CA ASP A 25 8.11 9.26 -11.62
C ASP A 25 7.86 10.20 -12.81
N LEU A 26 8.76 11.16 -13.03
CA LEU A 26 8.67 12.16 -14.10
C LEU A 26 8.66 11.55 -15.51
N LYS A 27 8.98 10.25 -15.66
CA LYS A 27 8.93 9.55 -16.95
C LYS A 27 7.53 8.99 -17.26
N LYS A 28 6.63 8.93 -16.28
CA LYS A 28 5.27 8.39 -16.42
C LYS A 28 4.24 9.52 -16.33
N ARG A 29 3.30 9.54 -17.27
CA ARG A 29 2.16 10.45 -17.20
C ARG A 29 1.12 9.90 -16.24
N TRP A 30 0.43 10.79 -15.51
CA TRP A 30 -0.70 10.41 -14.65
C TRP A 30 -1.95 10.06 -15.49
N ASN A 31 -1.92 8.87 -16.10
CA ASN A 31 -3.00 8.31 -16.91
C ASN A 31 -3.61 7.07 -16.21
N GLN A 32 -4.64 6.50 -16.82
CA GLN A 32 -5.36 5.35 -16.25
C GLN A 32 -4.44 4.13 -16.04
N GLU A 33 -3.59 3.83 -17.02
CA GLU A 33 -2.62 2.74 -16.95
C GLU A 33 -1.64 2.91 -15.77
N PHE A 34 -1.07 4.09 -15.59
CA PHE A 34 -0.17 4.36 -14.47
C PHE A 34 -0.89 4.35 -13.11
N LYS A 35 -2.14 4.81 -13.05
CA LYS A 35 -2.99 4.68 -11.85
C LYS A 35 -3.21 3.21 -11.48
N GLU A 36 -3.44 2.35 -12.47
CA GLU A 36 -3.58 0.89 -12.28
C GLU A 36 -2.28 0.26 -11.76
N GLU A 37 -1.13 0.57 -12.38
CA GLU A 37 0.18 0.10 -11.88
C GLU A 37 0.45 0.53 -10.43
N VAL A 38 0.12 1.80 -10.10
CA VAL A 38 0.25 2.36 -8.74
C VAL A 38 -0.64 1.62 -7.75
N TRP A 39 -1.86 1.27 -8.14
CA TRP A 39 -2.80 0.51 -7.33
C TRP A 39 -2.31 -0.93 -7.15
N GLU A 40 -1.99 -1.64 -8.23
CA GLU A 40 -1.56 -3.04 -8.22
C GLU A 40 -0.28 -3.23 -7.41
N SER A 41 0.71 -2.36 -7.61
CA SER A 41 2.00 -2.40 -6.89
C SER A 41 1.87 -2.20 -5.38
N ARG A 42 0.73 -1.68 -4.89
CA ARG A 42 0.45 -1.47 -3.46
C ARG A 42 -0.53 -2.50 -2.92
N VAL A 43 -1.67 -2.69 -3.59
CA VAL A 43 -2.75 -3.56 -3.11
C VAL A 43 -2.35 -5.02 -3.21
N ASN A 44 -1.78 -5.45 -4.34
CA ASN A 44 -1.41 -6.86 -4.52
C ASN A 44 -0.21 -7.24 -3.66
N THR A 45 0.76 -6.35 -3.49
CA THR A 45 1.94 -6.57 -2.63
C THR A 45 1.53 -6.62 -1.16
N THR A 46 0.70 -5.68 -0.70
CA THR A 46 0.19 -5.66 0.68
C THR A 46 -0.65 -6.91 0.98
N ARG A 47 -1.54 -7.32 0.05
CA ARG A 47 -2.31 -8.57 0.19
C ARG A 47 -1.40 -9.78 0.33
N THR A 48 -0.41 -9.89 -0.55
CA THR A 48 0.58 -10.99 -0.53
C THR A 48 1.31 -11.06 0.81
N LEU A 49 1.77 -9.91 1.33
CA LEU A 49 2.46 -9.86 2.62
C LEU A 49 1.53 -10.14 3.79
N ALA A 50 0.28 -9.66 3.76
CA ALA A 50 -0.72 -9.95 4.80
C ALA A 50 -1.05 -11.45 4.89
N GLU A 51 -1.17 -12.12 3.74
CA GLU A 51 -1.35 -13.58 3.68
C GLU A 51 -0.12 -14.33 4.19
N ALA A 52 1.09 -13.86 3.85
CA ALA A 52 2.32 -14.48 4.32
C ALA A 52 2.54 -14.28 5.83
N VAL A 53 2.21 -13.11 6.37
CA VAL A 53 2.27 -12.80 7.80
C VAL A 53 1.34 -13.72 8.60
N GLN A 54 0.09 -13.92 8.14
CA GLN A 54 -0.88 -14.82 8.78
C GLN A 54 -0.36 -16.25 8.95
N ASN A 55 0.54 -16.69 8.06
CA ASN A 55 1.13 -18.03 8.07
C ASN A 55 2.55 -18.05 8.67
N SER A 56 2.94 -17.02 9.43
CA SER A 56 4.28 -16.87 9.99
C SER A 56 4.25 -16.64 11.50
N SER A 57 5.44 -16.57 12.11
CA SER A 57 5.64 -16.17 13.52
C SER A 57 5.73 -14.65 13.72
N ALA A 58 5.58 -13.85 12.66
CA ALA A 58 5.68 -12.40 12.75
C ALA A 58 4.55 -11.84 13.62
N GLN A 59 4.91 -11.03 14.61
CA GLN A 59 3.97 -10.42 15.55
C GLN A 59 3.49 -9.03 15.11
N VAL A 60 4.26 -8.40 14.22
CA VAL A 60 3.99 -7.03 13.75
C VAL A 60 3.91 -7.02 12.24
N PHE A 61 2.84 -6.41 11.73
CA PHE A 61 2.74 -6.04 10.32
C PHE A 61 2.33 -4.58 10.21
N THR A 62 3.19 -3.79 9.57
CA THR A 62 2.97 -2.36 9.38
C THR A 62 3.10 -2.00 7.92
N THR A 63 2.20 -1.16 7.44
CA THR A 63 2.22 -0.61 6.08
C THR A 63 2.31 0.91 6.16
N ILE A 64 2.88 1.52 5.12
CA ILE A 64 2.80 2.98 4.94
C ILE A 64 1.63 3.33 4.03
N SER A 65 1.00 4.47 4.30
CA SER A 65 -0.06 5.04 3.47
C SER A 65 0.25 6.51 3.18
N GLY A 66 -0.69 7.23 2.55
CA GLY A 66 -0.57 8.65 2.26
C GLY A 66 -1.82 9.43 2.67
N VAL A 67 -1.65 10.70 3.02
CA VAL A 67 -2.73 11.62 3.39
C VAL A 67 -3.73 11.89 2.25
N ALA A 68 -3.37 11.52 1.01
CA ALA A 68 -4.29 11.48 -0.13
C ALA A 68 -5.42 10.42 0.03
N TYR A 69 -5.52 9.77 1.18
CA TYR A 69 -6.74 9.11 1.63
C TYR A 69 -7.89 10.11 1.85
N TYR A 70 -7.56 11.33 2.27
CA TYR A 70 -8.51 12.40 2.55
C TYR A 70 -8.57 13.42 1.40
N ARG A 71 -9.77 13.84 1.03
CA ARG A 71 -9.98 14.84 -0.03
C ARG A 71 -9.33 16.19 0.38
N PRO A 72 -8.56 16.83 -0.52
CA PRO A 72 -8.04 18.18 -0.27
C PRO A 72 -9.16 19.19 0.00
N GLY A 73 -8.95 20.08 0.96
CA GLY A 73 -9.90 21.15 1.31
C GLY A 73 -9.61 21.75 2.68
N ASP A 74 -10.50 22.61 3.15
CA ASP A 74 -10.34 23.37 4.40
C ASP A 74 -10.67 22.55 5.66
N LYS A 75 -11.24 21.35 5.49
CA LYS A 75 -11.55 20.44 6.60
C LYS A 75 -10.24 19.93 7.22
N THR A 76 -10.15 20.00 8.54
CA THR A 76 -9.15 19.25 9.31
C THR A 76 -9.60 17.80 9.43
N TRP A 77 -8.77 16.87 8.99
CA TRP A 77 -9.06 15.44 8.98
C TRP A 77 -8.47 14.72 10.20
N THR A 78 -9.14 13.66 10.62
CA THR A 78 -8.75 12.73 11.68
C THR A 78 -8.86 11.29 11.19
N GLU A 79 -8.27 10.34 11.91
CA GLU A 79 -8.34 8.91 11.59
C GLU A 79 -9.73 8.31 11.73
N GLU A 80 -10.66 9.01 12.39
CA GLU A 80 -12.07 8.59 12.52
C GLU A 80 -12.91 8.98 11.28
N ASP A 81 -12.37 9.83 10.39
CA ASP A 81 -13.05 10.25 9.18
C ASP A 81 -13.07 9.15 8.11
N LEU A 82 -14.23 8.94 7.52
CA LEU A 82 -14.41 7.99 6.42
C LEU A 82 -13.79 8.50 5.12
N CYS A 83 -13.14 7.60 4.38
CA CYS A 83 -12.73 7.89 3.01
C CYS A 83 -13.93 7.82 2.06
N GLU A 84 -14.19 8.96 1.42
CA GLU A 84 -15.08 9.03 0.27
C GLU A 84 -14.26 8.83 -1.00
N LYS A 85 -14.77 8.00 -1.93
CA LYS A 85 -14.11 7.80 -3.21
C LYS A 85 -14.04 9.13 -3.98
N TYR A 86 -12.83 9.52 -4.36
CA TYR A 86 -12.57 10.63 -5.25
C TYR A 86 -11.43 10.30 -6.21
N ASP A 87 -11.25 11.13 -7.23
CA ASP A 87 -10.06 11.00 -8.07
C ASP A 87 -8.87 11.55 -7.29
N PHE A 88 -8.08 10.65 -6.72
CA PHE A 88 -6.94 11.02 -5.90
C PHE A 88 -5.80 11.51 -6.80
N LEU A 89 -5.14 12.59 -6.37
CA LEU A 89 -4.04 13.23 -7.11
C LEU A 89 -4.45 13.75 -8.51
N SER A 90 -5.73 14.07 -8.72
CA SER A 90 -6.26 14.74 -9.92
C SER A 90 -6.49 16.22 -9.71
#